data_AF-A0A950QWH2-F1
#
_entry.id   AF-A0A950QWH2-F1
#
_cell.length_a   1.000
_cell.length_b   1.000
_cell.length_c   1.000
_cell.angle_alpha   90.00
_cell.angle_beta   90.00
_cell.angle_gamma   90.00
#
_symmetry.space_group_name_H-M   'P 1'
#
loop_
_entity.id
_entity.type
_entity.pdbx_description
1 polymer ?
#
loop_
_entity_poly.entity_id
_entity_poly.type
_entity_poly.pdbx_seq_one_letter_code
_entity_poly.pdbx_strand_id
1 'polypeptide(L)'
;MSTQVLVSSFEFAPALIEMAGKRTLLRFVEFFTVHISNSNTRQAYARALKNFLGWCEQRSVTELAGVQPLHVAGTAKHFGNKAISSQV
;
A
#
# COMPACT_ATOMS: atom_id res chain seq x y z
N MET A 1 24.76 -3.48 -17.20
CA MET A 1 24.65 -3.05 -15.79
C MET A 1 23.55 -2.01 -15.67
N SER A 2 22.33 -2.39 -15.28
CA SER A 2 21.28 -1.49 -14.78
C SER A 2 20.02 -2.31 -14.46
N THR A 3 19.98 -2.86 -13.25
CA THR A 3 18.78 -3.50 -12.68
C THR A 3 18.43 -2.80 -11.36
N GLN A 4 18.59 -1.48 -11.30
CA GLN A 4 18.51 -0.66 -10.06
C GLN A 4 17.35 0.34 -10.05
N VAL A 5 16.50 0.41 -11.08
CA VAL A 5 15.44 1.44 -11.16
C VAL A 5 14.09 0.98 -10.59
N LEU A 6 13.87 -0.34 -10.44
CA LEU A 6 12.58 -0.84 -9.95
C LEU A 6 12.41 -0.78 -8.42
N VAL A 7 13.51 -0.72 -7.66
CA VAL A 7 13.48 -0.83 -6.19
C VAL A 7 13.11 0.50 -5.52
N SER A 8 13.48 1.63 -6.11
CA SER A 8 13.31 2.97 -5.51
C SER A 8 11.85 3.40 -5.32
N SER A 9 10.90 2.84 -6.08
CA SER A 9 9.47 3.16 -5.93
C SER A 9 8.79 2.38 -4.81
N PHE A 10 9.48 1.42 -4.19
CA PHE A 10 8.89 0.46 -3.26
C PHE A 10 9.59 0.38 -1.91
N GLU A 11 10.43 1.38 -1.59
CA GLU A 11 11.41 1.32 -0.50
C GLU A 11 10.86 1.03 0.91
N PHE A 12 9.55 1.08 1.13
CA PHE A 12 8.98 0.62 2.40
C PHE A 12 7.68 -0.14 2.15
N ALA A 13 7.78 -1.46 2.07
CA ALA A 13 6.61 -2.31 2.31
C ALA A 13 6.16 -2.05 3.76
N PRO A 14 4.88 -1.75 4.01
CA PRO A 14 4.40 -1.54 5.37
C PRO A 14 4.65 -2.79 6.23
N ALA A 15 4.98 -2.62 7.51
CA ALA A 15 5.40 -3.69 8.42
C ALA A 15 4.44 -4.89 8.42
N LEU A 16 3.14 -4.61 8.31
CA LEU A 16 2.08 -5.62 8.21
C LEU A 16 2.21 -6.56 6.99
N ILE A 17 2.75 -6.07 5.87
CA ILE A 17 3.03 -6.88 4.67
C ILE A 17 4.29 -7.74 4.86
N GLU A 18 5.31 -7.20 5.53
CA GLU A 18 6.54 -7.96 5.83
C GLU A 18 6.26 -9.10 6.81
N MET A 19 5.46 -8.83 7.85
CA MET A 19 5.00 -9.83 8.82
C MET A 19 4.16 -10.93 8.18
N ALA A 20 3.39 -10.62 7.14
CA ALA A 20 2.61 -11.61 6.39
C ALA A 20 3.47 -12.57 5.54
N GLY A 21 4.79 -12.40 5.54
CA GLY A 21 5.76 -13.34 5.00
C GLY A 21 6.22 -13.04 3.57
N LYS A 22 7.35 -13.68 3.19
CA LYS A 22 8.05 -13.43 1.92
C LYS A 22 7.18 -13.57 0.68
N ARG A 23 6.27 -14.56 0.66
CA ARG A 23 5.36 -14.79 -0.48
C ARG A 23 4.38 -13.63 -0.65
N THR A 24 3.85 -13.10 0.45
CA THR A 24 2.93 -11.96 0.45
C THR A 24 3.65 -10.70 -0.02
N LEU A 25 4.87 -10.47 0.49
CA LEU A 25 5.72 -9.36 0.05
C LEU A 25 5.99 -9.41 -1.46
N LEU A 26 6.35 -10.57 -2.00
CA LEU A 26 6.56 -10.74 -3.45
C LEU A 26 5.31 -10.43 -4.26
N ARG A 27 4.15 -10.96 -3.86
CA ARG A 27 2.88 -10.67 -4.55
C ARG A 27 2.50 -9.20 -4.47
N PHE A 28 2.78 -8.55 -3.35
CA PHE A 28 2.57 -7.12 -3.17
C PHE A 28 3.44 -6.32 -4.15
N VAL A 29 4.73 -6.61 -4.27
CA VAL A 29 5.62 -5.95 -5.25
C VAL A 29 5.22 -6.27 -6.70
N GLU A 30 4.91 -7.54 -7.00
CA GLU A 30 4.48 -7.98 -8.33
C GLU A 30 3.23 -7.22 -8.78
N PHE A 31 2.25 -7.03 -7.89
CA PHE A 31 1.02 -6.30 -8.22
C PHE A 31 1.33 -4.91 -8.78
N PHE A 32 2.18 -4.13 -8.10
CA PHE A 32 2.52 -2.78 -8.51
C PHE A 32 3.44 -2.72 -9.72
N THR A 33 4.30 -3.71 -9.91
CA THR A 33 5.28 -3.70 -11.00
C THR A 33 4.73 -4.29 -12.30
N VAL A 34 3.86 -5.29 -12.22
CA VAL A 34 3.27 -6.00 -13.37
C VAL A 34 1.96 -5.35 -13.83
N HIS A 35 1.08 -4.97 -12.90
CA HIS A 35 -0.28 -4.52 -13.27
C HIS A 35 -0.43 -3.00 -13.32
N ILE A 36 0.51 -2.22 -12.74
CA ILE A 36 0.44 -0.75 -12.71
C ILE A 36 1.66 -0.17 -13.43
N SER A 37 1.55 0.00 -14.75
CA SER A 37 2.63 0.53 -15.59
C SER A 37 2.93 2.01 -15.33
N ASN A 38 1.91 2.81 -14.98
CA ASN A 38 2.06 4.23 -14.69
C ASN A 38 2.72 4.46 -13.33
N SER A 39 3.94 5.01 -13.34
CA SER A 39 4.71 5.33 -12.13
C SER A 39 3.98 6.29 -11.17
N ASN A 40 3.25 7.28 -11.70
CA ASN A 40 2.49 8.23 -10.88
C ASN A 40 1.36 7.53 -10.13
N THR A 41 0.63 6.65 -10.82
CA THR A 41 -0.43 5.83 -10.22
C THR A 41 0.15 4.87 -9.18
N ARG A 42 1.31 4.25 -9.47
CA ARG A 42 2.01 3.36 -8.54
C ARG A 42 2.35 4.07 -7.23
N GLN A 43 2.91 5.28 -7.30
CA GLN A 43 3.25 6.07 -6.12
C GLN A 43 2.01 6.52 -5.34
N ALA A 44 0.94 6.94 -6.02
CA ALA A 44 -0.31 7.32 -5.36
C ALA A 44 -0.89 6.14 -4.57
N TYR A 45 -0.95 4.96 -5.18
CA TYR A 45 -1.47 3.75 -4.54
C TYR A 45 -0.57 3.28 -3.40
N ALA A 46 0.76 3.33 -3.55
CA ALA A 46 1.70 2.99 -2.48
C ALA A 46 1.52 3.90 -1.25
N ARG A 47 1.35 5.22 -1.47
CA ARG A 47 1.05 6.18 -0.40
C ARG A 47 -0.30 5.90 0.26
N ALA A 48 -1.33 5.62 -0.53
CA ALA A 48 -2.66 5.29 -0.02
C ALA A 48 -2.64 4.02 0.85
N LEU A 49 -1.97 2.96 0.38
CA LEU A 49 -1.79 1.72 1.14
C LEU A 49 -1.00 1.92 2.42
N LYS A 50 0.08 2.72 2.40
CA LYS A 50 0.84 3.07 3.62
C LYS A 50 -0.06 3.77 4.64
N ASN A 51 -0.86 4.73 4.21
CA ASN A 51 -1.79 5.44 5.09
C ASN A 51 -2.90 4.52 5.63
N PHE A 52 -3.47 3.66 4.78
CA PHE A 52 -4.48 2.68 5.17
C PHE A 52 -3.95 1.69 6.21
N LEU A 53 -2.77 1.11 5.97
CA LEU A 53 -2.18 0.12 6.86
C LEU A 53 -1.74 0.74 8.19
N GLY A 54 -1.16 1.94 8.19
CA GLY A 54 -0.87 2.67 9.43
C GLY A 54 -2.15 3.03 10.22
N TRP A 55 -3.26 3.34 9.54
CA TRP A 55 -4.56 3.57 10.19
C TRP A 55 -5.14 2.28 10.79
N CYS A 56 -4.91 1.13 10.15
CA CYS A 56 -5.28 -0.20 10.65
C CYS A 56 -4.46 -0.58 11.90
N GLU A 57 -3.14 -0.35 11.88
CA GLU A 57 -2.24 -0.60 13.02
C GLU A 57 -2.68 0.19 14.26
N GLN A 58 -3.07 1.46 14.10
CA GLN A 58 -3.64 2.29 15.18
C GLN A 58 -4.94 1.72 15.79
N ARG A 59 -5.59 0.79 15.11
CA ARG A 59 -6.82 0.09 15.55
C ARG A 59 -6.55 -1.36 15.93
N SER A 60 -5.29 -1.68 16.23
CA SER A 60 -4.86 -3.01 16.66
C SER A 60 -5.05 -4.10 15.60
N VAL A 61 -5.18 -3.73 14.32
CA VAL A 61 -5.12 -4.69 13.22
C VAL A 61 -3.65 -4.93 12.89
N THR A 62 -3.12 -6.04 13.38
CA THR A 62 -1.69 -6.38 13.29
C THR A 62 -1.39 -7.43 12.22
N GLU A 63 -2.40 -8.02 11.60
CA GLU A 63 -2.27 -9.02 10.54
C GLU A 63 -3.19 -8.71 9.35
N LEU A 64 -2.76 -9.10 8.15
CA LEU A 64 -3.51 -8.84 6.92
C LEU A 64 -4.87 -9.55 6.90
N ALA A 65 -4.96 -10.73 7.51
CA ALA A 65 -6.21 -11.48 7.67
C ALA A 65 -7.24 -10.78 8.58
N GLY A 66 -6.77 -9.87 9.45
CA GLY A 66 -7.60 -9.05 10.33
C GLY A 66 -8.20 -7.82 9.64
N VAL A 67 -7.85 -7.56 8.37
CA VAL A 67 -8.46 -6.48 7.59
C VAL A 67 -9.88 -6.85 7.21
N GLN A 68 -10.85 -6.03 7.62
CA GLN A 68 -12.27 -6.22 7.38
C GLN A 68 -12.85 -5.09 6.51
N PRO A 69 -13.99 -5.30 5.83
CA PRO A 69 -14.67 -4.24 5.06
C PRO A 69 -14.93 -2.95 5.87
N LEU A 70 -15.15 -3.07 7.18
CA LEU A 70 -15.31 -1.93 8.08
C LEU A 70 -14.06 -1.04 8.13
N HIS A 71 -12.87 -1.63 8.10
CA HIS A 71 -11.61 -0.88 8.08
C HIS A 71 -11.46 -0.08 6.79
N VAL A 72 -11.86 -0.64 5.65
CA VAL A 72 -11.86 0.04 4.35
C VAL A 72 -12.84 1.22 4.36
N ALA A 73 -14.06 1.00 4.83
CA ALA A 73 -15.08 2.06 4.93
C ALA A 73 -14.66 3.19 5.90
N GLY A 74 -14.07 2.83 7.04
CA GLY A 74 -13.55 3.78 8.02
C GLY A 74 -12.40 4.62 7.46
N THR A 75 -11.53 3.99 6.67
CA THR A 75 -10.41 4.67 6.02
C THR A 75 -10.88 5.67 4.97
N ALA A 76 -11.88 5.31 4.16
CA ALA A 76 -12.47 6.22 3.18
C ALA A 76 -13.09 7.46 3.85
N LYS A 77 -13.74 7.30 5.01
CA LYS A 77 -14.23 8.45 5.79
C LYS A 77 -13.10 9.31 6.35
N HIS A 78 -12.00 8.68 6.80
CA HIS A 78 -10.89 9.38 7.43
C HIS A 78 -10.00 10.14 6.43
N PHE A 79 -9.76 9.59 5.23
CA PHE A 79 -8.95 10.24 4.18
C PHE A 79 -9.76 10.80 3.01
N GLY A 80 -11.09 10.72 3.07
CA GLY A 80 -12.06 11.06 2.01
C GLY A 80 -12.10 12.51 1.53
N ASN A 81 -11.09 13.31 1.86
CA ASN A 81 -10.94 14.68 1.36
C ASN A 81 -9.50 15.03 0.93
N LYS A 82 -8.57 14.05 0.88
CA LYS A 82 -7.14 14.34 0.62
C LYS A 82 -6.51 13.51 -0.50
N ALA A 83 -7.13 12.42 -0.93
CA ALA A 83 -6.52 11.49 -1.89
C ALA A 83 -6.80 11.83 -3.38
N ILE A 84 -7.82 12.62 -3.67
CA ILE A 84 -8.31 12.83 -5.06
C ILE A 84 -7.95 14.21 -5.62
N SER A 85 -7.64 15.19 -4.76
CA SER A 85 -7.41 16.59 -5.18
C SER A 85 -5.99 16.88 -5.70
N SER A 86 -5.08 15.90 -5.75
CA SER A 86 -3.68 16.11 -6.17
C SER A 86 -3.27 15.28 -7.39
N GLN A 87 -4.23 14.66 -8.10
CA GLN A 87 -3.96 13.74 -9.22
C GLN A 87 -4.74 14.07 -10.50
N VAL A 88 -5.31 15.28 -10.62
CA VAL A 88 -5.80 15.84 -11.89
C VAL A 88 -5.00 17.07 -12.23
#